data_AF-M7T021-F1
#
_entry.id   AF-M7T021-F1
#
_cell.length_a   1.000
_cell.length_b   1.000
_cell.length_c   1.000
_cell.angle_alpha   90.00
_cell.angle_beta   90.00
_cell.angle_gamma   90.00
#
_symmetry.space_group_name_H-M   'P 1'
#
loop_
_entity.id
_entity.type
_entity.pdbx_description
1 polymer ?
#
loop_
_entity_poly.entity_id
_entity_poly.type
_entity_poly.pdbx_seq_one_letter_code
_entity_poly.pdbx_strand_id
1 'polypeptide(L)'
;MSKAVDVHELLVNDLKSYIPQGDFYTQCIFQPLPLTFAKHSVQLGGNVMGIEHNDSDGIILQLNAMVKTADQDNFAYQKFKAGIQTIKQFAEAEKGLLDWVYLNYADRSQDPLRSYGEENVKLMERVAATYDPNEVFQTLCPGGFKLRK
;
A
#
# COMPACT_ATOMS: atom_id res chain seq x y z
N MET A 1 14.05 4.97 7.79
CA MET A 1 14.24 3.60 7.26
C MET A 1 14.59 2.59 8.37
N SER A 2 15.52 2.89 9.29
CA SER A 2 15.95 1.95 10.34
C SER A 2 14.79 1.32 11.13
N LYS A 3 13.81 2.11 11.55
CA LYS A 3 12.63 1.58 12.25
C LYS A 3 11.90 0.47 11.50
N ALA A 4 11.76 0.59 10.18
CA ALA A 4 11.10 -0.43 9.37
C ALA A 4 11.95 -1.70 9.23
N VAL A 5 13.28 -1.56 9.22
CA VAL A 5 14.22 -2.70 9.27
C VAL A 5 14.10 -3.42 10.61
N ASP A 6 14.13 -2.69 11.73
CA ASP A 6 13.99 -3.27 13.08
C ASP A 6 12.67 -4.03 13.22
N VAL A 7 11.57 -3.43 12.76
CA VAL A 7 10.25 -4.10 12.75
C VAL A 7 10.28 -5.35 11.87
N HIS A 8 10.88 -5.29 10.69
CA HIS A 8 10.99 -6.45 9.81
C HIS A 8 11.82 -7.59 10.45
N GLU A 9 12.91 -7.28 11.15
CA GLU A 9 13.69 -8.29 11.88
C GLU A 9 12.87 -8.98 12.98
N LEU A 10 12.06 -8.22 13.72
CA LEU A 10 11.12 -8.78 14.71
C LEU A 10 10.08 -9.68 14.05
N LEU A 11 9.53 -9.27 12.90
CA LEU A 11 8.59 -10.08 12.12
C LEU A 11 9.23 -11.40 11.65
N VAL A 12 10.46 -11.35 11.16
CA VAL A 12 11.19 -12.57 10.75
C VAL A 12 11.39 -13.52 11.93
N ASN A 13 11.70 -13.01 13.12
CA ASN A 13 11.84 -13.83 14.32
C ASN A 13 10.50 -14.44 14.76
N ASP A 14 9.42 -13.68 14.70
CA ASP A 14 8.06 -14.19 14.93
C ASP A 14 7.73 -15.33 13.96
N LEU A 15 8.02 -15.17 12.66
CA LEU A 15 7.77 -16.24 11.68
C LEU A 15 8.61 -17.49 11.95
N LYS A 16 9.90 -17.36 12.29
CA LYS A 16 10.75 -18.51 12.65
C LYS A 16 10.23 -19.29 13.86
N SER A 17 9.50 -18.65 14.76
CA SER A 17 8.92 -19.31 15.94
C SER A 17 7.71 -20.19 15.63
N TYR A 18 7.09 -19.99 14.46
CA TYR A 18 5.82 -20.63 14.08
C TYR A 18 5.92 -21.46 12.79
N ILE A 19 6.77 -21.05 11.86
CA ILE A 19 6.93 -21.65 10.54
C ILE A 19 8.28 -22.37 10.47
N PRO A 20 8.32 -23.65 10.02
CA PRO A 20 9.58 -24.36 9.82
C PRO A 20 10.60 -23.55 9.01
N GLN A 21 11.88 -23.63 9.39
CA GLN A 21 12.93 -22.92 8.67
C GLN A 21 12.97 -23.38 7.21
N GLY A 22 12.98 -22.43 6.27
CA GLY A 22 12.96 -22.69 4.83
C GLY A 22 11.56 -22.73 4.21
N ASP A 23 10.50 -22.62 5.01
CA ASP A 23 9.11 -22.66 4.53
C ASP A 23 8.48 -21.27 4.32
N PHE A 24 9.24 -20.20 4.49
CA PHE A 24 8.78 -18.85 4.22
C PHE A 24 9.87 -17.95 3.62
N TYR A 25 9.43 -16.88 2.97
CA TYR A 25 10.27 -15.79 2.48
C TYR A 25 9.64 -14.45 2.88
N THR A 26 10.45 -13.45 3.23
CA THR A 26 9.97 -12.10 3.54
C THR A 26 10.74 -11.05 2.76
N GLN A 27 10.08 -9.92 2.51
CA GLN A 27 10.71 -8.75 1.89
C GLN A 27 10.39 -7.49 2.70
N CYS A 28 11.39 -6.63 2.78
CA CYS A 28 11.26 -5.25 3.24
C CYS A 28 11.82 -4.35 2.13
N ILE A 29 10.92 -3.80 1.33
CA ILE A 29 11.26 -3.09 0.09
C ILE A 29 11.04 -1.60 0.31
N PHE A 30 12.06 -0.81 -0.02
CA PHE A 30 12.01 0.64 -0.05
C PHE A 30 12.16 1.11 -1.49
N GLN A 31 11.18 1.86 -2.00
CA GLN A 31 11.26 2.48 -3.31
C GLN A 31 11.19 4.00 -3.17
N PRO A 32 12.15 4.75 -3.73
CA PRO A 32 12.13 6.21 -3.64
C PRO A 32 10.93 6.78 -4.41
N LEU A 33 10.24 7.75 -3.80
CA LEU A 33 9.16 8.53 -4.40
C LEU A 33 9.53 10.02 -4.37
N PRO A 34 10.50 10.46 -5.20
CA PRO A 34 10.91 11.86 -5.24
C PRO A 34 9.82 12.74 -5.84
N LEU A 35 9.73 13.98 -5.38
CA LEU A 35 8.83 15.00 -5.93
C LEU A 35 9.04 15.24 -7.43
N THR A 36 10.23 14.92 -7.96
CA THR A 36 10.52 15.05 -9.39
C THR A 36 9.59 14.18 -10.26
N PHE A 37 9.13 13.03 -9.76
CA PHE A 37 8.18 12.19 -10.49
C PHE A 37 6.84 12.91 -10.66
N ALA A 38 6.34 13.54 -9.59
CA ALA A 38 5.12 14.34 -9.65
C ALA A 38 5.29 15.56 -10.57
N LYS A 39 6.40 16.30 -10.44
CA LYS A 39 6.71 17.47 -11.29
C LYS A 39 6.68 17.13 -12.78
N HIS A 40 7.37 16.07 -13.19
CA HIS A 40 7.36 15.63 -14.58
C HIS A 40 5.98 15.12 -15.02
N SER A 41 5.26 14.41 -14.15
CA SER A 41 3.91 13.96 -14.48
C SER A 41 2.99 15.14 -14.77
N VAL A 42 2.98 16.17 -13.92
CA VAL A 42 2.14 17.37 -14.11
C VAL A 42 2.52 18.11 -15.40
N GLN A 43 3.81 18.25 -15.70
CA GLN A 43 4.28 18.87 -16.95
C GLN A 43 3.82 18.14 -18.21
N LEU A 44 3.56 16.83 -18.11
CA LEU A 44 3.10 15.97 -19.21
C LEU A 44 1.58 15.74 -19.20
N GLY A 45 0.81 16.52 -18.44
CA GLY A 45 -0.66 16.46 -18.40
C GLY A 45 -1.27 15.80 -17.17
N GLY A 46 -0.45 15.34 -16.22
CA GLY A 46 -0.89 14.77 -14.96
C GLY A 46 -1.40 13.32 -15.06
N ASN A 47 -1.76 12.74 -13.92
CA ASN A 47 -2.43 11.44 -13.82
C ASN A 47 -3.30 11.37 -12.55
N VAL A 48 -4.03 10.27 -12.38
CA VAL A 48 -5.00 10.10 -11.28
C VAL A 48 -4.40 9.69 -9.94
N MET A 49 -3.08 9.49 -9.83
CA MET A 49 -2.45 8.94 -8.62
C MET A 49 -2.35 9.97 -7.50
N GLY A 50 -2.47 11.28 -7.77
CA GLY A 50 -2.46 12.32 -6.73
C GLY A 50 -1.13 12.49 -5.99
N ILE A 51 -0.01 12.04 -6.58
CA ILE A 51 1.32 12.11 -5.96
C ILE A 51 1.86 13.54 -5.87
N GLU A 52 1.28 14.46 -6.65
CA GLU A 52 1.56 15.90 -6.64
C GLU A 52 1.06 16.62 -5.39
N HIS A 53 0.22 15.97 -4.58
CA HIS A 53 -0.20 16.49 -3.28
C HIS A 53 0.87 16.34 -2.20
N ASN A 54 1.91 15.54 -2.43
CA ASN A 54 3.02 15.39 -1.50
C ASN A 54 3.86 16.67 -1.45
N ASP A 55 4.24 17.09 -0.25
CA ASP A 55 5.05 18.29 0.00
C ASP A 55 6.56 17.99 0.14
N SER A 56 6.92 16.72 0.17
CA SER A 56 8.27 16.22 0.43
C SER A 56 8.58 14.94 -0.36
N ASP A 57 9.87 14.63 -0.51
CA ASP A 57 10.30 13.35 -1.08
C ASP A 57 9.86 12.21 -0.16
N GLY A 58 9.28 11.17 -0.75
CA GLY A 58 8.78 10.01 -0.03
C GLY A 58 9.58 8.74 -0.26
N ILE A 59 9.22 7.70 0.49
CA ILE A 59 9.64 6.32 0.24
C ILE A 59 8.39 5.44 0.32
N ILE A 60 8.13 4.68 -0.74
CA ILE A 60 7.13 3.62 -0.72
C ILE A 60 7.75 2.44 0.02
N LEU A 61 7.11 2.05 1.13
CA LEU A 61 7.47 0.86 1.89
C LEU A 61 6.52 -0.28 1.56
N GLN A 62 7.07 -1.45 1.24
CA GLN A 62 6.33 -2.70 1.16
C GLN A 62 6.94 -3.72 2.10
N LEU A 63 6.11 -4.30 2.98
CA LEU A 63 6.44 -5.50 3.74
C LEU A 63 5.57 -6.64 3.22
N ASN A 64 6.17 -7.76 2.84
CA ASN A 64 5.44 -8.96 2.46
C ASN A 64 6.07 -10.24 3.02
N ALA A 65 5.26 -11.28 3.11
CA ALA A 65 5.67 -12.63 3.44
C ALA A 65 5.01 -13.61 2.45
N MET A 66 5.77 -14.60 2.00
CA MET A 66 5.28 -15.76 1.26
C MET A 66 5.39 -16.97 2.17
N VAL A 67 4.29 -17.69 2.33
CA VAL A 67 4.14 -18.85 3.22
C VAL A 67 3.38 -19.97 2.50
N LYS A 68 3.38 -21.19 3.04
CA LYS A 68 2.86 -22.37 2.35
C LYS A 68 1.39 -22.70 2.65
N THR A 69 0.89 -22.33 3.83
CA THR A 69 -0.45 -22.73 4.28
C THR A 69 -1.30 -21.53 4.73
N ALA A 70 -2.62 -21.70 4.71
CA ALA A 70 -3.56 -20.68 5.18
C ALA A 70 -3.38 -20.35 6.67
N ASP A 71 -3.01 -21.33 7.49
CA ASP A 71 -2.75 -21.11 8.92
C ASP A 71 -1.49 -20.25 9.13
N GLN A 72 -0.45 -20.50 8.34
CA GLN A 72 0.76 -19.67 8.33
C GLN A 72 0.46 -18.26 7.81
N ASP A 73 -0.38 -18.12 6.78
CA ASP A 73 -0.79 -16.83 6.23
C ASP A 73 -1.56 -16.02 7.28
N ASN A 74 -2.53 -16.63 7.96
CA ASN A 74 -3.28 -15.97 9.01
C ASN A 74 -2.37 -15.51 10.16
N PHE A 75 -1.42 -16.36 10.59
CA PHE A 75 -0.43 -15.98 11.60
C PHE A 75 0.43 -14.80 11.14
N ALA A 76 1.02 -14.90 9.93
CA ALA A 76 1.88 -13.87 9.36
C ALA A 76 1.13 -12.55 9.16
N TYR A 77 -0.11 -12.59 8.65
CA TYR A 77 -0.93 -11.42 8.38
C TYR A 77 -1.16 -10.58 9.64
N GLN A 78 -1.50 -11.20 10.77
CA GLN A 78 -1.71 -10.47 12.02
C GLN A 78 -0.43 -9.77 12.48
N LYS A 79 0.73 -10.43 12.35
CA LYS A 79 2.03 -9.87 12.71
C LYS A 79 2.39 -8.70 11.80
N PHE A 80 2.31 -8.88 10.48
CA PHE A 80 2.65 -7.84 9.51
C PHE A 80 1.72 -6.63 9.62
N LYS A 81 0.42 -6.83 9.85
CA LYS A 81 -0.54 -5.74 10.09
C LYS A 81 -0.14 -4.91 11.32
N ALA A 82 0.23 -5.56 12.42
CA ALA A 82 0.71 -4.86 13.62
C ALA A 82 2.05 -4.13 13.36
N GLY A 83 2.98 -4.76 12.64
CA GLY A 83 4.27 -4.17 12.27
C GLY A 83 4.11 -2.92 11.40
N ILE A 84 3.27 -2.97 10.36
CA ILE A 84 2.95 -1.79 9.53
C ILE A 84 2.34 -0.68 10.38
N GLN A 85 1.44 -1.01 11.32
CA GLN A 85 0.86 0.00 12.20
C GLN A 85 1.92 0.66 13.09
N THR A 86 2.87 -0.10 13.63
CA THR A 86 4.01 0.45 14.40
C THR A 86 4.87 1.39 13.54
N ILE A 87 5.11 1.05 12.28
CA ILE A 87 5.89 1.90 11.37
C ILE A 87 5.13 3.18 11.03
N LYS A 88 3.83 3.10 10.77
CA LYS A 88 2.98 4.28 10.54
C LYS A 88 2.99 5.23 11.72
N GLN A 89 2.79 4.73 12.94
CA GLN A 89 2.83 5.54 14.16
C GLN A 89 4.18 6.22 14.35
N PHE A 90 5.28 5.53 14.05
CA PHE A 90 6.60 6.15 14.07
C PHE A 90 6.73 7.26 13.02
N ALA A 91 6.30 7.01 11.77
CA ALA A 91 6.35 8.02 10.71
C ALA A 91 5.48 9.25 11.03
N GLU A 92 4.31 9.06 11.63
CA GLU A 92 3.44 10.15 12.13
C GLU A 92 4.14 10.98 13.21
N ALA A 93 4.77 10.32 14.19
CA ALA A 93 5.50 10.99 15.28
C ALA A 93 6.67 11.83 14.74
N GLU A 94 7.34 11.36 13.69
CA GLU A 94 8.40 12.08 12.99
C GLU A 94 7.89 13.09 11.95
N LYS A 95 6.56 13.25 11.80
CA LYS A 95 5.91 14.10 10.78
C LYS A 95 6.35 13.77 9.35
N GLY A 96 6.67 12.50 9.09
CA GLY A 96 7.13 11.99 7.79
C GLY A 96 6.18 10.99 7.15
N LEU A 97 4.99 10.76 7.72
CA LEU A 97 3.96 9.95 7.07
C LEU A 97 3.31 10.77 5.95
N LEU A 98 3.39 10.25 4.72
CA LEU A 98 2.61 10.76 3.59
C LEU A 98 1.25 10.09 3.56
N ASP A 99 0.18 10.88 3.43
CA ASP A 99 -1.21 10.41 3.33
C ASP A 99 -1.55 9.85 1.93
N TRP A 100 -0.66 8.98 1.43
CA TRP A 100 -0.73 8.39 0.10
C TRP A 100 -0.38 6.90 0.14
N VAL A 101 -1.17 6.07 -0.54
CA VAL A 101 -0.98 4.60 -0.56
C VAL A 101 -0.89 4.10 -1.99
N TYR A 102 0.21 3.42 -2.32
CA TYR A 102 0.38 2.82 -3.64
C TYR A 102 -0.52 1.60 -3.83
N LEU A 103 -1.49 1.69 -4.76
CA LEU A 103 -2.48 0.64 -5.00
C LEU A 103 -1.87 -0.75 -5.25
N ASN A 104 -0.75 -0.83 -5.97
CA ASN A 104 -0.15 -2.11 -6.34
C ASN A 104 0.47 -2.86 -5.13
N TYR A 105 0.74 -2.17 -4.03
CA TYR A 105 1.27 -2.75 -2.79
C TYR A 105 0.30 -2.69 -1.62
N ALA A 106 -0.91 -2.18 -1.82
CA ALA A 106 -1.88 -1.97 -0.76
C ALA A 106 -2.42 -3.30 -0.24
N ASP A 107 -2.48 -3.45 1.09
CA ASP A 107 -3.21 -4.52 1.75
C ASP A 107 -4.73 -4.34 1.58
N ARG A 108 -5.47 -5.45 1.68
CA ARG A 108 -6.95 -5.45 1.68
C ARG A 108 -7.58 -4.54 2.74
N SER A 109 -6.88 -4.23 3.83
CA SER A 109 -7.36 -3.31 4.87
C SER A 109 -7.16 -1.84 4.55
N GLN A 110 -6.49 -1.50 3.45
CA GLN A 110 -6.21 -0.12 3.04
C GLN A 110 -7.22 0.37 2.00
N ASP A 111 -7.25 1.69 1.81
CA ASP A 111 -8.04 2.34 0.77
C ASP A 111 -7.14 3.24 -0.10
N PRO A 112 -6.41 2.65 -1.07
CA PRO A 112 -5.48 3.41 -1.89
C PRO A 112 -6.17 4.40 -2.81
N LEU A 113 -7.36 4.08 -3.34
CA LEU A 113 -8.07 4.96 -4.26
C LEU A 113 -8.47 6.27 -3.58
N ARG A 114 -8.92 6.23 -2.33
CA ARG A 114 -9.20 7.46 -1.56
C ARG A 114 -7.96 8.31 -1.30
N SER A 115 -6.80 7.69 -1.15
CA SER A 115 -5.54 8.41 -0.95
C SER A 115 -5.08 9.23 -2.16
N TYR A 116 -5.69 9.03 -3.34
CA TYR A 116 -5.33 9.76 -4.56
C TYR A 116 -5.97 11.17 -4.64
N GLY A 117 -6.79 11.54 -3.66
CA GLY A 117 -7.45 12.83 -3.58
C GLY A 117 -8.88 12.79 -4.10
N GLU A 118 -9.74 13.61 -3.50
CA GLU A 118 -11.18 13.61 -3.75
C GLU A 118 -11.53 13.93 -5.21
N GLU A 119 -10.80 14.85 -5.83
CA GLU A 119 -11.01 15.23 -7.23
C GLU A 119 -10.72 14.08 -8.20
N ASN A 120 -9.64 13.33 -7.95
CA ASN A 120 -9.25 12.16 -8.73
C ASN A 120 -10.24 11.02 -8.55
N VAL A 121 -10.74 10.79 -7.33
CA VAL A 121 -11.81 9.82 -7.07
C VAL A 121 -13.07 10.18 -7.85
N LYS A 122 -13.53 11.44 -7.77
CA LYS A 122 -14.70 11.91 -8.54
C LYS A 122 -14.49 11.77 -10.04
N LEU A 123 -13.28 12.00 -10.55
CA LEU A 123 -12.95 11.77 -11.95
C LEU A 123 -13.09 10.29 -12.32
N MET A 124 -12.50 9.40 -11.52
CA MET A 124 -12.62 7.95 -11.74
C MET A 124 -14.08 7.47 -11.70
N GLU A 125 -14.89 7.99 -10.77
CA GLU A 125 -16.31 7.69 -10.69
C GLU A 125 -17.08 8.13 -11.94
N ARG A 126 -16.82 9.34 -12.47
CA ARG A 126 -17.44 9.83 -13.72
C ARG A 126 -17.03 8.99 -14.93
N VAL A 127 -15.74 8.64 -15.02
CA VAL A 127 -15.22 7.77 -16.09
C VAL A 127 -15.87 6.39 -16.01
N ALA A 128 -15.92 5.79 -14.82
CA ALA A 128 -16.59 4.51 -14.61
C ALA A 128 -18.07 4.56 -15.03
N ALA A 129 -18.82 5.60 -14.64
CA ALA A 129 -20.21 5.77 -15.05
C ALA A 129 -20.40 5.92 -16.57
N THR A 130 -19.40 6.44 -17.28
CA THR A 130 -19.45 6.66 -18.73
C THR A 130 -19.14 5.38 -19.51
N TYR A 131 -18.13 4.63 -19.06
CA TYR A 131 -17.57 3.50 -19.82
C TYR A 131 -17.93 2.12 -19.26
N ASP A 132 -18.34 2.03 -18.00
CA ASP A 132 -18.84 0.81 -17.35
C ASP A 132 -20.18 1.10 -16.64
N PRO A 133 -21.22 1.54 -17.38
CA PRO A 133 -22.50 1.92 -16.77
C PRO A 133 -23.23 0.76 -16.09
N ASN A 134 -22.90 -0.49 -16.45
CA ASN A 134 -23.43 -1.70 -15.82
C ASN A 134 -22.56 -2.20 -14.66
N GLU A 135 -21.52 -1.43 -14.27
CA GLU A 135 -20.66 -1.70 -13.12
C GLU A 135 -20.03 -3.11 -13.14
N VAL A 136 -19.68 -3.63 -14.32
CA VAL A 136 -19.10 -4.96 -14.50
C VAL A 136 -17.82 -5.10 -13.68
N PHE A 137 -16.95 -4.09 -13.68
CA PHE A 137 -15.69 -4.15 -12.93
C PHE A 137 -15.85 -3.84 -11.45
N GLN A 138 -16.95 -3.18 -11.05
CA GLN A 138 -17.25 -2.95 -9.63
C GLN A 138 -17.90 -4.18 -8.99
N THR A 139 -18.73 -4.94 -9.73
CA THR A 139 -19.59 -6.00 -9.17
C THR A 139 -19.19 -7.41 -9.58
N LEU A 140 -18.81 -7.63 -10.85
CA LEU A 140 -18.57 -8.98 -11.40
C LEU A 140 -17.09 -9.37 -11.38
N CYS A 141 -16.17 -8.41 -11.27
CA CYS A 141 -14.74 -8.69 -11.18
C CYS A 141 -14.35 -8.96 -9.71
N PRO A 142 -13.94 -10.19 -9.34
CA PRO A 142 -13.52 -10.50 -7.97
C PRO A 142 -12.19 -9.81 -7.63
N GLY A 143 -12.08 -9.31 -6.40
CA GLY A 143 -10.87 -8.66 -5.90
C GLY A 143 -10.65 -7.23 -6.42
N GLY A 144 -9.44 -6.72 -6.18
CA GLY A 144 -9.07 -5.33 -6.47
C GLY A 144 -9.77 -4.31 -5.56
N PHE A 145 -9.31 -3.07 -5.62
CA PHE A 145 -9.96 -1.94 -4.95
C PHE A 145 -11.09 -1.40 -5.83
N LYS A 146 -12.26 -1.20 -5.23
CA LYS A 146 -13.45 -0.68 -5.90
C LYS A 146 -13.61 0.81 -5.59
N LEU A 147 -14.15 1.56 -6.54
CA LEU A 147 -14.46 2.99 -6.35
C LEU A 147 -15.67 3.16 -5.44
N ARG A 148 -16.59 2.20 -5.49
CA ARG A 148 -17.79 2.14 -4.65
C ARG A 148 -17.68 0.89 -3.77
N LYS A 149 -17.77 1.07 -2.45
CA LYS A 149 -17.99 0.01 -1.46
C LYS A 149 -19.31 0.29 -0.75
#